data_AF-K3WFC2-F1
#
_entry.id   AF-K3WFC2-F1
#
_cell.length_a   1.000
_cell.length_b   1.000
_cell.length_c   1.000
_cell.angle_alpha   90.00
_cell.angle_beta   90.00
_cell.angle_gamma   90.00
#
_symmetry.space_group_name_H-M   'P 1'
#
loop_
_entity.id
_entity.type
_entity.pdbx_description
1 polymer ?
#
loop_
_entity_poly.entity_id
_entity_poly.type
_entity_poly.pdbx_seq_one_letter_code
_entity_poly.pdbx_strand_id
1 'polypeptide(L)' 'MDDFVYVRTLHGAIYGKVALVQHRQSGRHFAMKMMSIAHMHARRAISGPEVCEDGDMELRVLRKLSHA' A
#
# COMPACT_ATOMS: atom_id res chain seq x y z
N MET A 1 4.54 -10.35 -6.41
CA MET A 1 3.59 -9.40 -7.05
C MET A 1 3.02 -10.03 -8.33
N ASP A 2 3.21 -11.34 -8.49
CA ASP A 2 3.28 -11.96 -9.81
C ASP A 2 1.88 -12.27 -10.34
N ASP A 3 0.90 -12.39 -9.46
CA ASP A 3 -0.52 -12.59 -9.81
C ASP A 3 -1.25 -11.30 -10.20
N PHE A 4 -0.63 -10.13 -10.01
CA PHE A 4 -1.25 -8.84 -10.26
C PHE A 4 -0.47 -8.02 -11.29
N VAL A 5 -1.18 -7.44 -12.25
CA VAL A 5 -0.63 -6.50 -13.23
C VAL A 5 -0.93 -5.08 -12.76
N TYR A 6 0.10 -4.25 -12.66
CA TYR A 6 -0.07 -2.82 -12.42
C TYR A 6 -0.77 -2.17 -13.62
N VAL A 7 -1.84 -1.42 -13.36
CA VAL A 7 -2.57 -0.67 -14.40
C VAL A 7 -2.20 0.81 -14.36
N ARG A 8 -2.49 1.48 -13.23
CA ARG A 8 -2.15 2.90 -13.02
C ARG A 8 -2.16 3.27 -11.55
N THR A 9 -1.57 4.41 -11.22
CA THR A 9 -1.69 4.99 -9.88
C THR A 9 -3.07 5.63 -9.73
N LEU A 10 -3.76 5.34 -8.63
CA LEU A 10 -5.00 6.00 -8.24
C LEU A 10 -4.71 7.25 -7.39
N HIS A 11 -3.79 7.13 -6.42
CA HIS A 11 -3.40 8.24 -5.56
C HIS A 11 -2.00 8.05 -4.96
N GLY A 12 -1.33 9.15 -4.59
CA GLY A 12 -0.10 9.10 -3.79
C GLY A 12 -0.40 8.73 -2.33
N ALA A 13 0.57 8.14 -1.63
CA ALA A 13 0.46 7.86 -0.20
C ALA A 13 1.77 8.23 0.50
N ILE A 14 1.72 8.46 1.81
CA ILE A 14 2.85 8.96 2.60
C ILE A 14 4.10 8.06 2.42
N TYR A 15 3.93 6.75 2.57
CA TYR A 15 5.00 5.78 2.38
C TYR A 15 5.02 5.12 0.99
N GLY A 16 4.26 5.64 0.00
CA GLY A 16 4.17 5.01 -1.31
C GLY A 16 3.00 5.50 -2.17
N LYS A 17 2.12 4.59 -2.59
CA LYS A 17 0.98 4.90 -3.46
C LYS A 17 -0.15 3.89 -3.35
N VAL A 18 -1.34 4.27 -3.79
CA VAL A 18 -2.44 3.35 -4.09
C VAL A 18 -2.50 3.15 -5.60
N ALA A 19 -2.42 1.90 -6.04
CA ALA A 19 -2.44 1.52 -7.44
C ALA A 19 -3.71 0.72 -7.79
N LEU A 20 -4.26 0.97 -8.98
CA LEU A 20 -5.18 0.05 -9.62
C LEU A 20 -4.36 -1.11 -10.17
N VAL A 21 -4.71 -2.32 -9.78
CA VAL A 21 -4.11 -3.55 -10.29
C VAL A 21 -5.19 -4.47 -10.84
N GLN A 22 -4.82 -5.32 -11.80
CA GLN A 22 -5.67 -6.37 -12.33
C GLN A 22 -5.11 -7.74 -11.95
N HIS A 23 -5.94 -8.60 -11.38
CA HIS A 23 -5.56 -9.98 -11.10
C HIS A 23 -5.49 -10.78 -12.41
N ARG A 24 -4.35 -11.40 -12.69
CA ARG A 24 -4.06 -12.04 -13.99
C ARG A 24 -5.06 -13.12 -14.35
N GLN A 25 -5.43 -13.96 -13.40
CA GLN A 25 -6.27 -15.13 -13.68
C GLN A 25 -7.76 -14.78 -13.79
N SER A 26 -8.26 -13.89 -12.93
CA SER A 26 -9.69 -13.58 -12.88
C SER A 26 -10.09 -12.32 -13.66
N GLY A 27 -9.11 -11.52 -14.11
CA GLY A 27 -9.34 -10.23 -14.77
C GLY A 27 -9.94 -9.14 -13.85
N ARG A 28 -10.18 -9.45 -12.57
CA ARG A 28 -10.80 -8.52 -11.62
C ARG A 28 -9.83 -7.42 -11.21
N HIS A 29 -10.39 -6.22 -11.02
CA HIS A 29 -9.64 -5.05 -10.58
C HIS A 29 -9.65 -4.92 -9.06
N PHE A 30 -8.52 -4.48 -8.51
CA PHE A 30 -8.32 -4.24 -7.08
C PHE A 30 -7.57 -2.92 -6.87
N ALA A 31 -7.85 -2.25 -5.75
CA ALA A 31 -7.01 -1.18 -5.25
C ALA A 31 -5.93 -1.79 -4.34
N MET A 32 -4.66 -1.60 -4.70
CA MET A 32 -3.52 -2.11 -3.94
C MET A 32 -2.75 -0.95 -3.33
N LYS A 33 -2.71 -0.89 -1.99
CA LYS A 33 -1.84 0.02 -1.25
C LYS A 33 -0.41 -0.53 -1.27
N MET A 34 0.50 0.18 -1.92
CA MET A 34 1.92 -0.15 -2.02
C MET A 34 2.71 0.77 -1.12
N MET A 35 3.49 0.21 -0.20
CA MET A 35 4.25 0.96 0.82
C MET A 35 5.72 0.55 0.80
N SER A 36 6.61 1.51 1.00
CA SER A 36 8.05 1.28 1.15
C SER A 36 8.39 1.02 2.61
N ILE A 37 8.80 -0.22 2.91
CA ILE A 37 9.22 -0.64 4.26
C ILE A 37 10.39 0.23 4.78
N ALA A 38 11.34 0.57 3.91
CA ALA A 38 12.47 1.41 4.26
C ALA A 38 12.05 2.81 4.74
N HIS A 39 11.13 3.46 4.02
CA HIS A 39 10.60 4.78 4.37
C HIS A 39 9.76 4.74 5.66
N MET A 40 8.96 3.67 5.82
CA MET A 40 8.18 3.44 7.02
C MET A 40 9.07 3.28 8.26
N HIS A 41 10.12 2.46 8.19
CA HIS A 41 11.08 2.31 9.30
C HIS A 41 11.87 3.58 9.59
N ALA A 42 12.22 4.34 8.54
CA ALA A 42 12.87 5.64 8.70
C ALA A 42 11.93 6.73 9.22
N ARG A 43 10.61 6.46 9.34
CA ARG A 43 9.57 7.45 9.68
C ARG A 43 9.65 8.70 8.80
N ARG A 44 9.87 8.49 7.51
CA ARG A 44 9.94 9.55 6.50
C ARG A 44 9.08 9.22 5.31
N ALA A 45 8.36 10.21 4.81
CA ALA A 45 7.54 10.06 3.61
C ALA A 45 8.43 9.81 2.39
N ILE A 46 7.87 9.20 1.35
CA ILE A 46 8.58 9.07 0.06
C ILE A 46 8.91 10.43 -0.58
N SER A 47 8.22 11.49 -0.16
CA SER A 47 8.49 12.88 -0.56
C SER A 47 9.56 13.56 0.29
N GLY A 48 10.07 12.91 1.34
CA GLY A 48 11.13 13.42 2.21
C GLY A 48 10.78 13.86 3.64
N PRO A 49 9.61 14.46 3.97
CA PRO A 49 9.34 14.95 5.32
C PRO A 49 9.24 13.82 6.35
N GLU A 50 9.48 14.14 7.62
CA GLU A 50 9.23 13.21 8.73
C GLU A 50 7.74 12.92 8.90
N VAL A 51 7.44 11.70 9.34
CA VAL A 51 6.08 11.17 9.42
C VAL A 51 5.85 10.59 10.81
N CYS A 52 4.79 11.06 11.47
CA CYS A 52 4.37 10.54 12.76
C CYS A 52 3.56 9.24 12.65
N GLU A 53 3.04 8.92 11.46
CA GLU A 53 2.20 7.74 11.17
C GLU A 53 2.94 6.40 11.35
N ASP A 54 2.28 5.43 11.99
CA ASP A 54 2.77 4.07 12.20
C ASP A 54 2.09 3.09 11.22
N GLY A 55 2.81 2.71 10.16
CA GLY A 55 2.30 1.75 9.18
C GLY A 55 2.16 0.32 9.70
N ASP A 56 2.86 -0.06 10.78
CA ASP A 56 2.69 -1.37 11.42
C ASP A 56 1.39 -1.43 12.23
N MET A 57 0.99 -0.33 12.86
CA MET A 57 -0.33 -0.20 13.47
C MET A 57 -1.46 -0.34 12.44
N GLU A 58 -1.34 0.33 11.29
CA GLU A 58 -2.32 0.21 10.20
C GLU A 58 -2.49 -1.26 9.77
N LEU A 59 -1.39 -1.96 9.48
CA LEU A 59 -1.43 -3.36 9.06
C LEU A 59 -2.07 -4.27 10.13
N ARG A 60 -1.80 -4.02 11.41
CA ARG A 60 -2.42 -4.75 12.52
C ARG A 60 -3.93 -4.54 12.57
N VAL A 61 -4.42 -3.31 12.38
CA VAL A 61 -5.86 -3.01 12.36
C VAL A 61 -6.53 -3.67 11.15
N LEU A 62 -5.95 -3.56 9.96
CA LEU A 62 -6.50 -4.17 8.74
C LEU A 62 -6.62 -5.69 8.86
N ARG A 63 -5.63 -6.37 9.44
CA ARG A 63 -5.70 -7.82 9.71
C ARG A 63 -6.84 -8.19 10.66
N LYS A 64 -7.11 -7.38 11.68
CA LYS A 64 -8.24 -7.61 12.59
C LYS A 64 -9.57 -7.48 11.85
N LEU A 65 -9.71 -6.48 10.99
CA LEU A 65 -10.93 -6.25 10.21
C LEU A 65 -11.16 -7.33 9.14
N SER A 66 -10.12 -7.92 8.58
CA SER A 66 -10.26 -8.99 7.57
C SER A 66 -10.76 -10.33 8.14
N HIS A 67 -10.82 -10.46 9.47
CA HIS A 67 -11.34 -11.64 10.16
C HIS A 67 -12.69 -11.39 10.87
N ALA A 68 -13.27 -10.19 10.71
CA ALA A 68 -14.59 -9.83 11.21
C ALA A 68 -15.65 -10.02 10.11
#